data_AF-A0A662SI48-F1
#
_entry.id   AF-A0A662SI48-F1
#
_cell.length_a   1.000
_cell.length_b   1.000
_cell.length_c   1.000
_cell.angle_alpha   90.00
_cell.angle_beta   90.00
_cell.angle_gamma   90.00
#
_symmetry.space_group_name_H-M   'P 1'
#
loop_
_entity.id
_entity.type
_entity.pdbx_description
1 polymer ?
#
loop_
_entity_poly.entity_id
_entity_poly.type
_entity_poly.pdbx_seq_one_letter_code
_entity_poly.pdbx_strand_id
1 'polypeptide(L)'
;MHRWRRPRGIDNKQRLKLKSRPPMPEIGYGKPKSVRGLHPSGLKPVLVYNPKMLENLDKDKVIVIVGRTVGKRKRLEIAKKATELGIKIANLGELIDQSKLSEETSS
;
A
#
# COMPACT_ATOMS: atom_id res chain seq x y z
N MET A 1 2.35 -17.15 -12.19
CA MET A 1 2.53 -18.03 -11.02
C MET A 1 4.00 -18.01 -10.62
N HIS A 2 4.43 -17.10 -9.74
CA HIS A 2 5.84 -17.01 -9.30
C HIS A 2 5.89 -16.88 -7.77
N ARG A 3 5.65 -18.00 -7.07
CA ARG A 3 5.84 -18.09 -5.61
C ARG A 3 7.22 -18.68 -5.36
N TRP A 4 8.02 -18.06 -4.50
CA TRP A 4 9.32 -18.60 -4.11
C TRP A 4 9.17 -20.02 -3.55
N ARG A 5 10.02 -20.95 -4.00
CA ARG A 5 10.13 -22.32 -3.49
C ARG A 5 11.58 -22.58 -3.14
N ARG A 6 11.81 -23.19 -1.98
CA ARG A 6 13.16 -23.55 -1.55
C ARG A 6 13.70 -24.67 -2.46
N PRO A 7 14.86 -24.49 -3.14
CA PRO A 7 15.47 -25.57 -3.91
C PRO A 7 15.94 -26.69 -2.98
N ARG A 8 15.66 -27.96 -3.32
CA ARG A 8 15.91 -29.13 -2.45
C ARG A 8 17.00 -30.07 -2.98
N GLY A 9 17.08 -30.28 -4.30
CA GLY A 9 17.99 -31.25 -4.91
C GLY A 9 19.46 -31.02 -4.55
N ILE A 10 20.21 -32.13 -4.41
CA ILE A 10 21.60 -32.11 -3.94
C ILE A 10 22.48 -31.31 -4.93
N ASP A 11 22.32 -31.55 -6.22
CA ASP A 11 23.08 -30.89 -7.30
C ASP A 11 22.49 -29.53 -7.73
N ASN A 12 21.48 -29.04 -7.02
CA ASN A 12 20.85 -27.78 -7.38
C ASN A 12 21.81 -26.62 -7.10
N LYS A 13 22.34 -26.02 -8.17
CA LYS A 13 23.27 -24.89 -8.14
C LYS A 13 22.78 -23.68 -7.34
N GLN A 14 21.46 -23.49 -7.22
CA GLN A 14 20.86 -22.44 -6.37
C GLN A 14 20.92 -22.79 -4.89
N ARG A 15 20.74 -24.08 -4.56
CA ARG A 15 20.93 -24.59 -3.20
C ARG A 15 22.40 -24.44 -2.77
N LEU A 16 23.31 -24.70 -3.70
CA LEU A 16 24.76 -24.55 -3.52
C LEU A 16 25.25 -23.09 -3.56
N LYS A 17 24.37 -22.11 -3.79
CA LYS A 17 24.67 -20.66 -3.82
C LYS A 17 25.81 -20.27 -4.78
N LEU A 18 25.90 -20.93 -5.94
CA LEU A 18 26.89 -20.56 -6.96
C LEU A 18 26.62 -19.14 -7.50
N LYS A 19 27.68 -18.35 -7.72
CA LYS A 19 27.63 -16.91 -8.09
C LYS A 19 26.71 -16.57 -9.27
N SER A 20 26.61 -17.46 -10.26
CA SER A 20 25.78 -17.25 -11.45
C SER A 20 24.27 -17.36 -11.20
N ARG A 21 23.86 -17.97 -10.08
CA ARG A 21 22.46 -18.28 -9.80
C ARG A 21 21.83 -17.22 -8.87
N PRO A 22 20.52 -16.93 -8.97
CA PRO A 22 19.87 -15.97 -8.11
C PRO A 22 20.06 -16.29 -6.62
N PRO A 23 20.24 -15.26 -5.79
CA PRO A 23 20.50 -15.43 -4.37
C PRO A 23 19.36 -16.20 -3.67
N MET A 24 19.74 -16.94 -2.63
CA MET A 24 18.78 -17.57 -1.73
C MET A 24 18.30 -16.54 -0.70
N PRO A 25 17.00 -16.50 -0.35
CA PRO A 25 16.50 -15.72 0.76
C PRO A 25 17.16 -16.14 2.06
N GLU A 26 17.72 -15.16 2.75
CA GLU A 26 18.39 -15.28 4.04
C GLU A 26 17.95 -14.13 4.95
N ILE A 27 18.19 -14.27 6.25
CA ILE A 27 17.82 -13.25 7.25
C ILE A 27 18.48 -11.89 6.97
N GLY A 28 19.68 -11.89 6.37
CA GLY A 28 20.45 -10.68 6.05
C GLY A 28 19.82 -9.77 4.99
N TYR A 29 18.87 -10.27 4.19
CA TYR A 29 18.15 -9.44 3.20
C TYR A 29 17.03 -8.59 3.81
N GLY A 30 16.78 -8.73 5.13
CA GLY A 30 15.77 -7.93 5.82
C GLY A 30 16.14 -6.44 5.86
N LYS A 31 15.16 -5.58 5.59
CA LYS A 31 15.29 -4.13 5.81
C LYS A 31 15.42 -3.83 7.33
N PRO A 32 16.05 -2.71 7.72
CA PRO A 32 16.10 -2.28 9.11
C PRO A 32 14.71 -2.21 9.75
N LYS A 33 14.62 -2.50 11.06
CA LYS A 33 13.35 -2.58 11.79
C LYS A 33 12.55 -1.26 11.73
N SER A 34 13.22 -0.12 11.73
CA SER A 34 12.62 1.22 11.70
C SER A 34 11.83 1.51 10.42
N VAL A 35 12.31 1.03 9.27
CA VAL A 35 11.72 1.33 7.95
C VAL A 35 10.88 0.20 7.39
N ARG A 36 10.90 -0.98 8.04
CA ARG A 36 10.20 -2.17 7.57
C ARG A 36 8.69 -1.94 7.63
N GLY A 37 8.03 -2.06 6.48
CA GLY A 37 6.57 -1.95 6.36
C GLY A 37 6.06 -0.52 6.16
N LEU A 38 6.94 0.48 6.06
CA LEU A 38 6.55 1.83 5.64
C LEU A 38 6.27 1.88 4.14
N HIS A 39 5.33 2.74 3.76
CA HIS A 39 5.11 3.14 2.37
C HIS A 39 6.35 3.93 1.87
N PRO A 40 6.66 3.93 0.56
CA PRO A 40 7.75 4.75 0.01
C PRO A 40 7.72 6.22 0.42
N SER A 41 6.54 6.76 0.72
CA SER A 41 6.36 8.13 1.28
C SER A 41 6.81 8.29 2.74
N GLY A 42 7.34 7.25 3.39
CA GLY A 42 7.74 7.26 4.80
C GLY A 42 6.61 7.06 5.81
N LEU A 43 5.36 6.95 5.35
CA LEU A 43 4.18 6.81 6.20
C LEU A 43 3.80 5.34 6.42
N LYS A 44 3.19 5.03 7.57
CA LYS A 44 2.68 3.69 7.86
C LYS A 44 1.34 3.46 7.12
N PRO A 45 1.24 2.46 6.23
CA PRO A 45 0.00 2.17 5.54
C PRO A 45 -1.03 1.56 6.50
N VAL A 46 -2.24 2.13 6.51
CA VAL A 46 -3.40 1.62 7.26
C VAL A 46 -4.53 1.30 6.31
N LEU A 47 -5.07 0.08 6.43
CA LEU A 47 -6.17 -0.41 5.60
C LEU A 47 -7.52 0.04 6.19
N VAL A 48 -8.31 0.74 5.39
CA VAL A 48 -9.59 1.34 5.81
C VAL A 48 -10.75 0.81 4.96
N TYR A 49 -11.87 0.54 5.61
CA TYR A 49 -13.09 0.04 4.97
C TYR A 49 -14.32 0.94 5.12
N ASN A 50 -14.29 1.87 6.09
CA ASN A 50 -15.41 2.74 6.43
C ASN A 50 -14.90 4.15 6.82
N PRO A 51 -15.75 5.18 6.74
CA PRO A 51 -15.36 6.54 7.10
C PRO A 51 -15.15 6.77 8.60
N LYS A 52 -15.66 5.89 9.48
CA LYS A 52 -15.45 6.01 10.94
C LYS A 52 -14.01 5.68 11.34
N MET A 53 -13.37 4.76 10.62
CA MET A 53 -11.97 4.37 10.86
C MET A 53 -10.97 5.49 10.58
N LEU A 54 -11.38 6.59 9.93
CA LEU A 54 -10.52 7.75 9.69
C LEU A 54 -10.37 8.66 10.91
N GLU A 55 -11.32 8.63 11.85
CA GLU A 55 -11.37 9.58 12.98
C GLU A 55 -10.24 9.36 13.99
N ASN A 56 -9.77 8.12 14.13
CA ASN A 56 -8.76 7.74 15.14
C ASN A 56 -7.34 7.63 14.56
N LEU A 57 -7.05 8.24 13.41
CA LEU A 57 -5.75 8.11 12.73
C LEU A 57 -4.90 9.38 12.83
N ASP A 58 -3.63 9.21 13.18
CA ASP A 58 -2.63 10.27 13.16
C ASP A 58 -2.25 10.67 11.72
N LYS A 59 -2.59 11.90 11.32
CA LYS A 59 -2.35 12.46 9.99
C LYS A 59 -0.88 12.41 9.55
N ASP A 60 0.05 12.66 10.47
CA ASP A 60 1.48 12.82 10.14
C ASP A 60 2.24 11.50 10.02
N LYS A 61 1.67 10.40 10.55
CA LYS A 61 2.34 9.10 10.61
C LYS A 61 1.75 8.08 9.65
N VAL A 62 0.51 8.30 9.18
CA VAL A 62 -0.28 7.29 8.50
C VAL A 62 -0.62 7.70 7.08
N ILE A 63 -0.60 6.72 6.18
CA ILE A 63 -1.22 6.81 4.85
C ILE A 63 -2.34 5.79 4.76
N VAL A 64 -3.49 6.20 4.24
CA VAL A 64 -4.67 5.34 4.17
C VAL A 64 -4.69 4.58 2.85
N ILE A 65 -4.93 3.28 2.92
CA ILE A 65 -5.23 2.41 1.79
C ILE A 65 -6.69 2.00 1.92
N VAL A 66 -7.53 2.34 0.94
CA VAL A 66 -8.93 1.92 0.93
C VAL A 66 -9.03 0.48 0.45
N GLY A 67 -9.66 -0.38 1.24
CA GLY A 67 -9.84 -1.80 0.91
C GLY A 67 -10.47 -2.02 -0.47
N ARG A 68 -10.01 -3.04 -1.20
CA ARG A 68 -10.51 -3.34 -2.56
C ARG A 68 -12.03 -3.47 -2.62
N THR A 69 -12.62 -4.11 -1.61
CA THR A 69 -14.05 -4.43 -1.49
C THR A 69 -14.96 -3.20 -1.32
N VAL A 70 -14.42 -2.02 -1.01
CA VAL A 70 -15.23 -0.82 -0.77
C VAL A 70 -15.79 -0.28 -2.10
N GLY A 71 -17.11 -0.21 -2.24
CA GLY A 71 -17.75 0.33 -3.45
C GLY A 71 -17.52 1.84 -3.66
N LYS A 72 -17.84 2.33 -4.86
CA LYS A 72 -17.64 3.75 -5.27
C LYS A 72 -18.30 4.75 -4.30
N ARG A 73 -19.53 4.50 -3.88
CA ARG A 73 -20.28 5.38 -2.96
C ARG A 73 -19.53 5.62 -1.64
N LYS A 74 -19.13 4.55 -0.97
CA LYS A 74 -18.35 4.63 0.29
C LYS A 74 -16.95 5.20 0.05
N ARG A 75 -16.34 4.97 -1.12
CA ARG A 75 -15.04 5.59 -1.47
C ARG A 75 -15.13 7.11 -1.55
N LEU A 76 -16.20 7.66 -2.12
CA LEU A 76 -16.43 9.11 -2.14
C LEU A 76 -16.61 9.68 -0.73
N GLU A 77 -17.39 9.02 0.12
CA GLU A 77 -17.56 9.41 1.53
C GLU A 77 -16.23 9.42 2.30
N ILE A 78 -15.41 8.37 2.10
CA ILE A 78 -14.07 8.26 2.69
C ILE A 78 -13.15 9.35 2.15
N ALA A 79 -13.21 9.66 0.86
CA ALA A 79 -12.38 10.70 0.25
C ALA A 79 -12.70 12.09 0.82
N LYS A 80 -13.98 12.45 0.87
CA LYS A 80 -14.45 13.73 1.45
C LYS A 80 -13.99 13.90 2.90
N LYS A 81 -14.20 12.85 3.70
CA LYS A 81 -13.78 12.89 5.10
C LYS A 81 -12.27 12.90 5.29
N ALA A 82 -11.53 12.21 4.42
CA ALA A 82 -10.07 12.26 4.43
C ALA A 82 -9.54 13.64 4.03
N THR A 83 -10.18 14.34 3.08
CA THR A 83 -9.81 15.72 2.73
C THR A 83 -10.09 16.69 3.87
N GLU A 84 -11.23 16.53 4.58
CA GLU A 84 -11.56 17.33 5.77
C GLU A 84 -10.53 17.14 6.89
N LEU A 85 -10.11 15.90 7.15
CA LEU A 85 -9.07 15.57 8.15
C LEU A 85 -7.64 15.80 7.61
N GLY A 86 -7.49 16.06 6.31
CA GLY A 86 -6.22 16.21 5.59
C GLY A 86 -5.36 14.93 5.50
N ILE A 87 -5.95 13.75 5.69
CA ILE A 87 -5.23 12.47 5.65
C ILE A 87 -4.96 12.06 4.19
N LYS A 88 -3.73 11.62 3.90
CA LYS A 88 -3.35 11.16 2.55
C LYS A 88 -3.88 9.76 2.27
N ILE A 89 -4.47 9.56 1.08
CA ILE A 89 -4.91 8.25 0.59
C ILE A 89 -3.99 7.79 -0.55
N ALA A 90 -3.48 6.56 -0.46
CA ALA A 90 -2.50 6.02 -1.43
C ALA A 90 -3.13 5.50 -2.73
N ASN A 91 -4.35 4.97 -2.66
CA ASN A 91 -5.02 4.29 -3.79
C ASN A 91 -6.32 4.99 -4.19
N LEU A 92 -6.23 6.32 -4.27
CA LEU A 92 -7.29 7.17 -4.75
C LEU A 92 -7.25 7.08 -6.30
N GLY A 93 -7.96 6.11 -6.88
CA GLY A 93 -8.05 5.97 -8.34
C GLY A 93 -8.71 7.18 -9.02
N GLU A 94 -9.05 7.09 -10.31
CA GLU A 94 -9.65 8.17 -11.14
C GLU A 94 -10.95 8.81 -10.61
N LEU A 95 -11.50 8.36 -9.49
CA LEU A 95 -12.73 8.91 -8.88
C LEU A 95 -12.60 10.36 -8.38
N ILE A 96 -11.39 10.92 -8.34
CA ILE A 96 -11.13 12.33 -8.05
C ILE A 96 -11.36 13.20 -9.30
N ASP A 97 -11.20 12.63 -10.49
CA ASP A 97 -11.28 13.39 -11.74
C ASP A 97 -12.71 13.90 -11.99
N GLN A 98 -13.72 13.13 -11.58
CA GLN A 98 -15.12 13.52 -11.73
C GLN A 98 -15.59 14.61 -10.77
N SER A 99 -14.99 14.76 -9.59
CA SER A 99 -15.32 15.89 -8.70
C SER A 99 -14.74 17.20 -9.21
N LYS A 100 -13.57 17.16 -9.87
CA LYS A 100 -13.00 18.33 -10.56
C LYS A 100 -13.81 18.73 -11.80
N LEU A 101 -14.29 17.75 -12.56
CA LEU A 101 -15.12 17.99 -13.76
C LEU A 101 -16.49 18.61 -13.44
N SER A 102 -17.08 18.31 -12.28
CA SER A 102 -18.35 18.91 -11.83
C SER A 102 -18.21 20.35 -11.33
N GLU A 103 -17.03 20.72 -10.82
CA GLU A 103 -16.73 22.10 -10.38
C GLU A 103 -16.46 23.02 -11.58
N GLU A 104 -15.88 22.50 -12.67
CA GLU A 104 -15.60 23.23 -13.91
C GLU A 104 -16.82 23.44 -14.82
N THR A 105 -17.88 22.62 -14.68
CA THR A 105 -19.10 22.71 -15.51
C THR A 105 -20.18 23.64 -14.95
N SER A 106 -19.94 24.22 -13.77
CA SER A 106 -20.84 25.17 -13.11
C SER A 106 -20.31 26.61 -13.11
N SER A 107 -19.23 26.88 -13.87
CA SER A 107 -18.68 28.23 -14.14
C SER A 107 -18.90 28.63 -15.60
#